data_AF-A0A962VIQ2-F1
#
_entry.id   AF-A0A962VIQ2-F1
#
_cell.length_a   1.000
_cell.length_b   1.000
_cell.length_c   1.000
_cell.angle_alpha   90.00
_cell.angle_beta   90.00
_cell.angle_gamma   90.00
#
_symmetry.space_group_name_H-M   'P 1'
#
loop_
_entity.id
_entity.type
_entity.pdbx_description
1 polymer ?
#
loop_
_entity_poly.entity_id
_entity_poly.type
_entity_poly.pdbx_seq_one_letter_code
_entity_poly.pdbx_strand_id
1 'polypeptide(L)'
;MTDGTLYRLAAFAEGNSGGNPAGVWVGAALPESDTMQRIAAEVGFSETAFVAPATGKQRQVRYFSPQAEVSFCGHATIATGAVLGRADGEGVYQLTTAVGEVPVTVQARNGRTEVSLVSVEPHYEPVSSTLLNEALAILGWQEEELDSSIA
;
A
#
# COMPACT_ATOMS: atom_id res chain seq x y z
N MET A 1 23.56 6.89 -9.87
CA MET A 1 22.33 6.12 -10.12
C MET A 1 22.25 5.11 -9.00
N THR A 2 21.26 5.19 -8.13
CA THR A 2 21.10 4.22 -7.04
C THR A 2 20.53 2.95 -7.66
N ASP A 3 21.31 1.86 -7.68
CA ASP A 3 20.87 0.58 -8.23
C ASP A 3 19.74 0.01 -7.36
N GLY A 4 18.65 -0.40 -8.01
CA GLY A 4 17.51 -1.06 -7.37
C GLY A 4 16.63 -1.77 -8.38
N THR A 5 15.84 -2.71 -7.90
CA THR A 5 15.00 -3.58 -8.72
C THR A 5 13.55 -3.12 -8.65
N LEU A 6 12.93 -2.93 -9.81
CA LEU A 6 11.51 -2.61 -9.94
C LEU A 6 10.70 -3.87 -10.23
N TYR A 7 9.71 -4.14 -9.39
CA TYR A 7 8.74 -5.21 -9.52
C TYR A 7 7.36 -4.63 -9.87
N ARG A 8 6.61 -5.37 -10.68
CA ARG A 8 5.21 -5.09 -11.01
C ARG A 8 4.38 -6.32 -10.67
N LEU A 9 3.41 -6.16 -9.79
CA LEU A 9 2.55 -7.24 -9.31
C LEU A 9 1.20 -6.68 -8.86
N ALA A 10 0.20 -7.54 -8.71
CA ALA A 10 -1.08 -7.18 -8.11
C ALA A 10 -1.16 -7.69 -6.67
N ALA A 11 -1.51 -6.81 -5.74
CA ALA A 11 -1.91 -7.19 -4.39
C ALA A 11 -3.31 -7.80 -4.41
N PHE A 12 -3.62 -8.68 -3.45
CA PHE A 12 -4.93 -9.35 -3.33
C PHE A 12 -5.35 -10.15 -4.58
N ALA A 13 -4.39 -10.59 -5.39
CA ALA A 13 -4.64 -11.41 -6.56
C ALA A 13 -4.74 -12.89 -6.22
N GLU A 14 -5.56 -13.62 -6.98
CA GLU A 14 -5.57 -15.07 -6.99
C GLU A 14 -4.81 -15.57 -8.23
N GLY A 15 -3.55 -15.98 -8.02
CA GLY A 15 -2.65 -16.29 -9.13
C GLY A 15 -2.41 -15.04 -9.98
N ASN A 16 -2.81 -15.10 -11.26
CA ASN A 16 -2.69 -13.98 -12.21
C ASN A 16 -4.03 -13.25 -12.45
N SER A 17 -5.06 -13.51 -11.64
CA SER A 17 -6.40 -12.94 -11.82
C SER A 17 -6.74 -11.92 -10.72
N GLY A 18 -7.31 -10.79 -11.14
CA GLY A 18 -7.79 -9.74 -10.25
C GLY A 18 -6.69 -9.01 -9.47
N GLY A 19 -7.09 -8.45 -8.34
CA GLY A 19 -6.20 -7.69 -7.45
C GLY A 19 -6.01 -6.24 -7.86
N ASN A 20 -5.19 -5.53 -7.07
CA ASN A 20 -4.84 -4.13 -7.30
C ASN A 20 -3.35 -4.01 -7.68
N PRO A 21 -3.02 -3.59 -8.92
CA PRO A 21 -1.64 -3.44 -9.37
C PRO A 21 -0.85 -2.41 -8.56
N ALA A 22 0.38 -2.78 -8.18
CA ALA A 22 1.32 -1.89 -7.53
C ALA A 22 2.73 -2.06 -8.11
N GLY A 23 3.45 -0.94 -8.16
CA GLY A 23 4.90 -0.95 -8.34
C GLY A 23 5.58 -1.18 -7.00
N VAL A 24 6.68 -1.93 -6.99
CA VAL A 24 7.55 -2.03 -5.80
C VAL A 24 8.99 -1.88 -6.27
N TRP A 25 9.67 -0.84 -5.84
CA TRP A 25 11.09 -0.61 -6.09
C TRP A 25 11.87 -0.92 -4.82
N VAL A 26 12.93 -1.74 -4.91
CA VAL A 26 13.77 -2.12 -3.77
C VAL A 26 15.23 -1.83 -4.09
N GLY A 27 15.91 -1.08 -3.21
CA GLY A 27 17.32 -0.73 -3.40
C GLY A 27 18.07 -0.48 -2.09
N ALA A 28 19.39 -0.28 -2.19
CA ALA A 28 20.24 -0.08 -1.02
C ALA A 28 19.93 1.22 -0.26
N ALA A 29 19.51 2.25 -0.99
CA ALA A 29 19.04 3.53 -0.46
C ALA A 29 17.88 4.04 -1.32
N LEU A 30 16.97 4.82 -0.74
CA LEU A 30 15.88 5.45 -1.49
C LEU A 30 16.45 6.44 -2.51
N PRO A 31 15.91 6.50 -3.75
CA PRO A 31 16.23 7.57 -4.67
C PRO A 31 15.73 8.93 -4.15
N GLU A 32 16.18 10.02 -4.77
CA GLU A 32 15.59 11.34 -4.55
C GLU A 32 14.10 11.36 -4.92
N SER A 33 13.31 12.20 -4.24
CA SER A 33 11.86 12.30 -4.42
C SER A 33 11.44 12.47 -5.88
N ASP A 34 12.10 13.35 -6.63
CA ASP A 34 11.78 13.58 -8.04
C ASP A 34 12.01 12.33 -8.90
N THR A 35 12.99 11.50 -8.53
CA THR A 35 13.24 10.23 -9.24
C THR A 35 12.17 9.20 -8.89
N MET A 36 11.78 9.10 -7.62
CA MET A 36 10.68 8.23 -7.21
C MET A 36 9.36 8.62 -7.89
N GLN A 37 9.06 9.92 -7.94
CA GLN A 37 7.88 10.44 -8.63
C GLN A 37 7.88 10.12 -10.13
N ARG A 38 9.01 10.30 -10.82
CA ARG A 38 9.13 9.92 -12.25
C ARG A 38 8.94 8.43 -12.46
N ILE A 39 9.57 7.59 -11.65
CA ILE A 39 9.40 6.13 -11.73
C ILE A 39 7.94 5.74 -11.51
N ALA A 40 7.26 6.31 -10.51
CA ALA A 40 5.85 6.03 -10.25
C ALA A 40 4.95 6.44 -11.42
N ALA A 41 5.21 7.59 -12.03
CA ALA A 41 4.50 8.04 -13.23
C ALA A 41 4.73 7.11 -14.43
N GLU A 42 5.95 6.62 -14.63
CA GLU A 42 6.30 5.65 -15.69
C GLU A 42 5.70 4.25 -15.43
N VAL A 43 5.56 3.84 -14.16
CA VAL A 43 4.88 2.58 -13.80
C VAL A 43 3.39 2.65 -14.12
N GLY A 44 2.75 3.80 -13.85
CA GLY A 44 1.37 4.07 -14.24
C GLY A 44 0.28 3.29 -13.48
N PHE A 45 0.63 2.63 -12.37
CA PHE A 45 -0.33 2.06 -11.44
C PHE A 45 -0.77 3.08 -10.39
N SER A 46 -1.79 2.75 -9.58
CA SER A 46 -2.30 3.64 -8.53
C SER A 46 -1.18 4.10 -7.61
N GLU A 47 -0.36 3.18 -7.10
CA GLU A 47 0.83 3.50 -6.32
C GLU A 47 2.05 2.63 -6.65
N THR A 48 3.23 3.21 -6.44
CA THR A 48 4.53 2.53 -6.38
C THR A 48 5.14 2.72 -5.00
N ALA A 49 5.51 1.62 -4.33
CA ALA A 49 6.25 1.64 -3.08
C ALA A 49 7.76 1.61 -3.34
N PHE A 50 8.52 2.45 -2.66
CA PHE A 50 9.98 2.50 -2.72
C PHE A 50 10.56 2.08 -1.38
N VAL A 51 11.41 1.07 -1.37
CA VAL A 51 11.84 0.34 -0.18
C VAL A 51 13.37 0.34 -0.08
N ALA A 52 13.88 0.69 1.10
CA ALA A 52 15.29 0.57 1.44
C ALA A 52 15.47 0.26 2.95
N PRO A 53 16.60 -0.32 3.40
CA PRO A 53 17.65 -0.91 2.58
C PRO A 53 17.15 -2.15 1.82
N ALA A 54 17.99 -2.71 0.94
CA ALA A 54 17.61 -3.83 0.08
C ALA A 54 17.46 -5.16 0.84
N THR A 55 18.02 -5.28 2.04
CA THR A 55 18.00 -6.50 2.87
C THR A 55 17.66 -6.18 4.33
N GLY A 56 17.34 -7.20 5.13
CA GLY A 56 17.02 -7.06 6.55
C GLY A 56 15.52 -6.92 6.83
N LYS A 57 15.14 -6.90 8.12
CA LYS A 57 13.73 -6.86 8.53
C LYS A 57 13.21 -5.46 8.87
N GLN A 58 14.08 -4.47 9.06
CA GLN A 58 13.69 -3.06 9.19
C GLN A 58 13.85 -2.38 7.84
N ARG A 59 12.79 -1.74 7.34
CA ARG A 59 12.77 -1.08 6.03
C ARG A 59 12.10 0.28 6.15
N GLN A 60 12.63 1.27 5.49
CA GLN A 60 11.92 2.51 5.17
C GLN A 60 11.12 2.31 3.88
N VAL A 61 9.88 2.78 3.87
CA VAL A 61 9.03 2.76 2.69
C VAL A 61 8.39 4.11 2.43
N ARG A 62 8.41 4.55 1.17
CA ARG A 62 7.68 5.72 0.66
C ARG A 62 6.75 5.30 -0.47
N TYR A 63 5.61 5.96 -0.60
CA TYR A 63 4.58 5.61 -1.57
C TYR A 63 4.31 6.78 -2.51
N PHE A 64 4.32 6.52 -3.80
CA PHE A 64 4.04 7.54 -4.80
C PHE A 64 2.92 7.07 -5.73
N SER A 65 1.92 7.90 -5.90
CA SER A 65 1.03 7.81 -7.06
C SER A 65 1.73 8.40 -8.30
N PRO A 66 1.16 8.29 -9.50
CA PRO A 66 1.71 8.95 -10.68
C PRO A 66 1.83 10.48 -10.56
N GLN A 67 1.12 11.10 -9.62
CA GLN A 67 1.02 12.56 -9.49
C GLN A 67 1.71 13.14 -8.26
N ALA A 68 1.75 12.39 -7.15
CA ALA A 68 2.26 12.87 -5.87
C ALA A 68 2.66 11.73 -4.94
N GLU A 69 3.50 12.05 -3.95
CA GLU A 69 3.70 11.20 -2.78
C GLU A 69 2.42 11.10 -1.95
N VAL A 70 2.15 9.90 -1.43
CA VAL A 70 1.06 9.65 -0.47
C VAL A 70 1.63 9.12 0.83
N SER A 71 0.99 9.45 1.95
CA SER A 71 1.51 9.12 3.28
C SER A 71 1.51 7.62 3.56
N PHE A 72 0.54 6.88 3.03
CA PHE A 72 0.40 5.44 3.19
C PHE A 72 -0.47 4.83 2.09
N CYS A 73 -0.16 3.59 1.68
CA CYS A 73 -1.01 2.81 0.78
C CYS A 73 -1.01 1.33 1.18
N GLY A 74 -2.17 0.81 1.57
CA GLY A 74 -2.31 -0.56 2.06
C GLY A 74 -1.99 -1.63 1.01
N HIS A 75 -2.50 -1.49 -0.21
CA HIS A 75 -2.28 -2.51 -1.24
C HIS A 75 -0.81 -2.54 -1.73
N ALA A 76 -0.16 -1.37 -1.84
CA ALA A 76 1.27 -1.30 -2.15
C ALA A 76 2.14 -1.85 -1.01
N THR A 77 1.68 -1.73 0.25
CA THR A 77 2.31 -2.37 1.41
C THR A 77 2.20 -3.89 1.34
N ILE A 78 1.04 -4.44 0.98
CA ILE A 78 0.85 -5.88 0.76
C ILE A 78 1.73 -6.38 -0.40
N ALA A 79 1.78 -5.65 -1.52
CA ALA A 79 2.67 -5.97 -2.63
C ALA A 79 4.14 -5.96 -2.21
N THR A 80 4.53 -4.99 -1.37
CA THR A 80 5.87 -4.91 -0.79
C THR A 80 6.20 -6.15 0.04
N GLY A 81 5.30 -6.57 0.94
CA GLY A 81 5.49 -7.79 1.73
C GLY A 81 5.64 -9.04 0.86
N ALA A 82 4.91 -9.14 -0.26
CA ALA A 82 5.05 -10.26 -1.19
C ALA A 82 6.42 -10.26 -1.90
N VAL A 83 6.94 -9.09 -2.28
CA VAL A 83 8.29 -8.95 -2.88
C VAL A 83 9.37 -9.31 -1.85
N LEU A 84 9.28 -8.77 -0.64
CA LEU A 84 10.23 -9.07 0.44
C LEU A 84 10.19 -10.55 0.83
N GLY A 85 9.01 -11.15 0.89
CA GLY A 85 8.82 -12.58 1.14
C GLY A 85 9.54 -13.48 0.14
N ARG A 86 9.50 -13.12 -1.14
CA ARG A 86 10.18 -13.86 -2.22
C ARG A 86 11.69 -13.70 -2.17
N ALA A 87 12.18 -12.53 -1.76
CA ALA A 87 13.61 -12.22 -1.72
C ALA A 87 14.30 -12.74 -0.44
N ASP A 88 13.69 -12.49 0.72
CA ASP A 88 14.29 -12.66 2.04
C ASP A 88 13.53 -13.66 2.94
N GLY A 89 12.50 -14.32 2.41
CA GLY A 89 11.73 -15.35 3.10
C GLY A 89 10.66 -14.82 4.07
N GLU A 90 10.08 -15.76 4.81
CA GLU A 90 9.03 -15.48 5.80
C GLU A 90 9.53 -14.63 6.98
N GLY A 91 8.58 -14.09 7.75
CA GLY A 91 8.83 -13.36 8.99
C GLY A 91 8.09 -12.02 9.05
N VAL A 92 8.47 -11.22 10.05
CA VAL A 92 7.90 -9.88 10.27
C VAL A 92 8.88 -8.83 9.78
N TYR A 93 8.41 -7.95 8.91
CA TYR A 93 9.12 -6.79 8.40
C TYR A 93 8.55 -5.54 9.06
N GLN A 94 9.40 -4.75 9.71
CA GLN A 94 9.02 -3.47 10.31
C GLN A 94 9.24 -2.38 9.27
N LEU A 95 8.15 -1.78 8.79
CA LEU A 95 8.19 -0.74 7.77
C LEU A 95 8.03 0.64 8.42
N THR A 96 9.09 1.44 8.41
CA THR A 96 9.00 2.86 8.74
C THR A 96 8.34 3.61 7.57
N THR A 97 7.16 4.18 7.82
CA THR A 97 6.38 4.95 6.84
C THR A 97 6.12 6.37 7.33
N ALA A 98 5.53 7.24 6.49
CA ALA A 98 5.17 8.60 6.90
C ALA A 98 4.08 8.64 7.98
N VAL A 99 3.26 7.57 8.11
CA VAL A 99 2.23 7.48 9.14
C VAL A 99 2.71 6.76 10.41
N GLY A 100 3.95 6.26 10.43
CA GLY A 100 4.52 5.52 11.56
C GLY A 100 5.05 4.14 11.16
N GLU A 101 5.39 3.34 12.17
CA GLU A 101 5.84 1.96 11.99
C GLU A 101 4.67 1.03 11.66
N VAL A 102 4.80 0.29 10.56
CA VAL A 102 3.79 -0.67 10.07
C VAL A 102 4.41 -2.07 10.02
N PRO A 103 4.05 -2.98 10.94
CA PRO A 103 4.50 -4.36 10.88
C PRO A 103 3.79 -5.11 9.75
N VAL A 104 4.58 -5.75 8.88
CA VAL A 104 4.11 -6.62 7.80
C VAL A 104 4.55 -8.05 8.07
N THR A 105 3.59 -8.95 8.21
CA THR A 105 3.85 -10.37 8.43
C THR A 105 3.74 -11.11 7.11
N VAL A 106 4.77 -11.89 6.78
CA VAL A 106 4.83 -12.74 5.59
C VAL A 106 4.96 -14.20 6.02
N GLN A 107 4.07 -15.05 5.54
CA GLN A 107 4.03 -16.48 5.87
C GLN A 107 3.74 -17.31 4.62
N ALA A 108 4.22 -18.55 4.59
CA ALA A 108 3.79 -19.52 3.60
C ALA A 108 2.64 -20.36 4.15
N ARG A 109 1.52 -20.39 3.44
CA ARG A 109 0.36 -21.22 3.79
C ARG A 109 -0.13 -21.95 2.56
N ASN A 110 -0.20 -23.28 2.63
CA ASN A 110 -0.65 -24.14 1.53
C ASN A 110 0.08 -23.86 0.19
N GLY A 111 1.38 -23.56 0.25
CA GLY A 111 2.19 -23.23 -0.93
C GLY A 111 1.94 -21.83 -1.51
N ARG A 112 1.20 -20.97 -0.82
CA ARG A 112 0.95 -19.56 -1.20
C ARG A 112 1.60 -18.64 -0.18
N THR A 113 2.13 -17.51 -0.65
CA THR A 113 2.56 -16.43 0.24
C THR A 113 1.34 -15.65 0.73
N GLU A 114 1.11 -15.64 2.03
CA GLU A 114 0.15 -14.76 2.68
C GLU A 114 0.90 -13.57 3.30
N VAL A 115 0.33 -12.37 3.11
CA VAL A 115 0.88 -11.12 3.64
C VAL A 115 -0.23 -10.42 4.41
N SER A 116 0.07 -10.00 5.63
CA SER A 116 -0.81 -9.17 6.44
C SER A 116 -0.07 -7.96 6.96
N LEU A 117 -0.80 -6.89 7.25
CA LEU A 117 -0.28 -5.69 7.88
C LEU A 117 -1.22 -5.28 9.01
N VAL A 118 -0.67 -4.58 10.01
CA VAL A 118 -1.47 -3.86 11.01
C VAL A 118 -1.30 -2.38 10.73
N SER A 119 -2.38 -1.70 10.38
CA SER A 119 -2.34 -0.26 10.18
C SER A 119 -2.17 0.47 11.51
N VAL A 120 -1.76 1.72 11.43
CA VAL A 120 -1.86 2.63 12.59
C VAL A 120 -3.32 2.78 13.04
N GLU A 121 -3.51 3.11 14.31
CA GLU A 121 -4.84 3.29 14.91
C GLU A 121 -5.64 4.32 14.09
N PRO A 122 -6.83 3.96 13.58
CA PRO A 122 -7.64 4.89 12.82
C PRO A 122 -8.28 5.95 13.73
N HIS A 123 -8.57 7.12 13.15
CA HIS A 123 -9.42 8.14 13.76
C HIS A 123 -10.71 8.27 12.98
N TYR A 124 -11.83 8.44 13.67
CA TYR A 124 -13.14 8.67 13.07
C TYR A 124 -13.93 9.69 13.88
N GLU A 125 -14.82 10.41 13.21
CA GLU A 125 -15.78 11.33 13.80
C GLU A 125 -17.11 11.27 13.02
N PRO A 126 -18.24 11.62 13.64
CA PRO A 126 -19.51 11.73 12.92
C PRO A 126 -19.42 12.73 11.76
N VAL A 127 -19.96 12.35 10.61
CA VAL A 127 -20.03 13.24 9.44
C VAL A 127 -21.11 14.32 9.64
N SER A 128 -20.88 15.54 9.14
CA SER A 128 -21.92 16.58 9.14
C SER A 128 -23.10 16.20 8.23
N SER A 129 -24.31 16.64 8.58
CA SER A 129 -25.49 16.42 7.73
C SER A 129 -25.35 17.02 6.34
N THR A 130 -24.66 18.16 6.21
CA THR A 130 -24.36 18.77 4.90
C THR A 130 -23.53 17.82 4.03
N LEU A 131 -22.41 17.30 4.55
CA LEU A 131 -21.55 16.39 3.80
C LEU A 131 -22.24 15.05 3.52
N LEU A 132 -23.06 14.54 4.46
CA LEU A 132 -23.86 13.33 4.24
C LEU A 132 -24.83 13.52 3.07
N ASN A 133 -25.59 14.61 3.06
CA ASN A 133 -26.56 14.89 2.00
C ASN A 133 -25.88 15.07 0.64
N GLU A 134 -24.72 15.74 0.59
CA GLU A 134 -23.93 15.88 -0.63
C GLU A 134 -23.43 14.52 -1.15
N ALA A 135 -22.91 13.66 -0.26
CA ALA A 135 -22.44 12.33 -0.63
C ALA A 135 -23.59 11.45 -1.15
N LEU A 136 -24.74 11.43 -0.47
CA LEU A 136 -25.93 10.72 -0.91
C LEU A 136 -26.39 11.19 -2.30
N ALA A 137 -26.43 12.50 -2.54
CA ALA A 137 -26.81 13.05 -3.84
C ALA A 137 -25.84 12.64 -4.96
N ILE A 138 -24.53 12.63 -4.71
CA ILE A 138 -23.51 12.23 -5.69
C ILE A 138 -23.62 10.73 -6.00
N LEU A 139 -23.88 9.90 -4.98
CA LEU A 139 -24.04 8.45 -5.13
C LEU A 139 -25.42 8.05 -5.67
N GLY A 140 -26.39 8.97 -5.68
CA GLY A 140 -27.76 8.72 -6.09
C GLY A 140 -28.57 7.93 -5.07
N TRP A 141 -28.22 8.03 -3.78
CA TRP A 141 -28.87 7.33 -2.68
C TRP A 141 -29.80 8.25 -1.88
N GLN A 142 -30.79 7.64 -1.22
CA GLN A 142 -31.64 8.27 -0.22
C GLN A 142 -31.20 7.89 1.20
N GLU A 143 -31.58 8.69 2.19
CA GLU A 143 -31.23 8.44 3.59
C GLU A 143 -31.82 7.12 4.10
N GLU A 144 -33.00 6.72 3.60
CA GLU A 144 -33.66 5.46 3.97
C GLU A 144 -32.93 4.22 3.43
N GLU A 145 -32.00 4.39 2.49
CA GLU A 145 -31.15 3.31 1.99
C GLU A 145 -29.92 3.06 2.90
N LEU A 146 -29.68 3.93 3.90
CA LEU A 146 -28.64 3.74 4.89
C LEU A 146 -29.09 2.75 5.98
N ASP A 147 -28.15 1.90 6.40
CA ASP A 147 -28.37 1.01 7.55
C ASP A 147 -28.29 1.81 8.85
N SER A 148 -29.45 2.18 9.37
CA SER A 148 -29.59 2.92 10.63
C SER A 148 -29.10 2.14 11.86
N SER A 149 -28.76 0.85 11.74
CA SER A 149 -28.16 0.08 12.84
C SER A 149 -26.65 0.31 13.02
N ILE A 150 -25.99 0.97 12.05
CA ILE A 150 -24.55 1.27 12.06
C ILE A 150 -24.28 2.70 12.60
N ALA A 151 -25.33 3.46 12.95
CA ALA A 151 -25.27 4.83 13.44
C ALA A 151 -24.82 4.97 14.91
#